data_AF-A0A7X1L3Q4-F1
#
_entry.id   AF-A0A7X1L3Q4-F1
#
_cell.length_a   1.000
_cell.length_b   1.000
_cell.length_c   1.000
_cell.angle_alpha   90.00
_cell.angle_beta   90.00
_cell.angle_gamma   90.00
#
_symmetry.space_group_name_H-M   'P 1'
#
loop_
_entity.id
_entity.type
_entity.pdbx_description
1 polymer ?
#
loop_
_entity_poly.entity_id
_entity_poly.type
_entity_poly.pdbx_seq_one_letter_code
_entity_poly.pdbx_strand_id
1 'polypeptide(L)'
;MKIFANIQTKEGHEVKQLNRRKAIRERCLNCSAWIFSEVRQCQMTDCALYPFRMGTGRQDARERNRAIRQYCLWCCCEQPLEVAQCPAIDCPLYYFRNSIAIKEYRAMLKTDDPGVYAKAGDYLDCLN
;
A
#
# COMPACT_ATOMS: atom_id res chain seq x y z
N MET A 1 -10.51 -8.15 -1.06
CA MET A 1 -10.16 -7.19 -2.13
C MET A 1 -8.70 -7.37 -2.49
N LYS A 2 -8.44 -7.75 -3.74
CA LYS A 2 -7.12 -7.85 -4.36
C LYS A 2 -7.08 -6.82 -5.48
N ILE A 3 -5.93 -6.22 -5.75
CA ILE A 3 -5.71 -5.26 -6.85
C ILE A 3 -4.42 -5.64 -7.57
N PHE A 4 -4.27 -5.26 -8.83
CA PHE A 4 -2.95 -5.22 -9.48
C PHE A 4 -2.50 -3.77 -9.50
N ALA A 5 -1.25 -3.53 -9.08
CA ALA A 5 -0.68 -2.20 -8.96
C ALA A 5 0.80 -2.26 -9.35
N ASN A 6 1.26 -1.26 -10.09
CA ASN A 6 2.67 -1.04 -10.34
C ASN A 6 3.31 -0.44 -9.08
N ILE A 7 4.29 -1.11 -8.48
CA ILE A 7 4.92 -0.68 -7.23
C ILE A 7 6.44 -0.71 -7.31
N GLN A 8 7.09 0.08 -6.47
CA GLN A 8 8.53 0.01 -6.29
C GLN A 8 8.93 -1.33 -5.64
N THR A 9 9.92 -2.01 -6.23
CA THR A 9 10.54 -3.26 -5.79
C THR A 9 12.06 -3.08 -5.70
N LYS A 10 12.81 -4.17 -5.48
CA LYS A 10 14.28 -4.13 -5.43
C LYS A 10 14.89 -3.89 -6.81
N GLU A 11 14.29 -4.46 -7.83
CA GLU A 11 14.78 -4.43 -9.22
C GLU A 11 14.20 -3.26 -10.03
N GLY A 12 13.34 -2.43 -9.45
CA GLY A 12 12.73 -1.28 -10.12
C GLY A 12 11.24 -1.18 -9.82
N HIS A 13 10.40 -1.17 -10.86
CA HIS A 13 8.95 -1.12 -10.75
C HIS A 13 8.31 -2.38 -11.37
N GLU A 14 7.38 -3.00 -10.65
CA GLU A 14 6.71 -4.23 -11.08
C GLU A 14 5.21 -4.18 -10.77
N VAL A 15 4.39 -4.69 -11.70
CA VAL A 15 2.97 -4.91 -11.47
C VAL A 15 2.75 -6.13 -10.58
N LYS A 16 2.31 -5.92 -9.34
CA LYS A 16 2.03 -6.99 -8.38
C LYS A 16 0.56 -7.07 -7.99
N GLN A 17 0.09 -8.29 -7.78
CA GLN A 17 -1.22 -8.52 -7.17
C GLN A 17 -1.17 -8.29 -5.66
N LEU A 18 -1.66 -7.14 -5.21
CA LEU A 18 -1.68 -6.72 -3.83
C LEU A 18 -3.03 -6.96 -3.15
N ASN A 19 -2.94 -7.26 -1.86
CA ASN A 19 -4.01 -7.07 -0.90
C ASN A 19 -3.41 -6.32 0.29
N ARG A 20 -4.21 -5.89 1.27
CA ARG A 20 -3.71 -5.14 2.42
C ARG A 20 -2.56 -5.82 3.18
N ARG A 21 -2.56 -7.15 3.29
CA ARG A 21 -1.47 -7.89 3.97
C ARG A 21 -0.18 -7.86 3.14
N LYS A 22 -0.29 -8.15 1.84
CA LYS A 22 0.84 -8.08 0.90
C LYS A 22 1.41 -6.66 0.82
N ALA A 23 0.54 -5.65 0.74
CA ALA A 23 0.90 -4.24 0.69
C ALA A 23 1.73 -3.81 1.91
N ILE A 24 1.31 -4.20 3.12
CA ILE A 24 2.09 -3.96 4.34
C ILE A 24 3.45 -4.64 4.25
N ARG A 25 3.49 -5.92 3.83
CA ARG A 25 4.74 -6.67 3.72
C ARG A 25 5.73 -6.01 2.75
N GLU A 26 5.26 -5.62 1.57
CA GLU A 26 6.04 -4.92 0.55
C GLU A 26 6.52 -3.57 1.07
N ARG A 27 5.68 -2.79 1.76
CA ARG A 27 6.12 -1.52 2.38
C ARG A 27 7.18 -1.73 3.46
N CYS A 28 7.05 -2.77 4.29
CA CYS A 28 8.06 -3.09 5.27
C CYS A 28 9.37 -3.49 4.61
N LEU A 29 9.34 -4.27 3.52
CA LEU A 29 10.57 -4.58 2.80
C LEU A 29 11.18 -3.30 2.19
N ASN A 30 10.38 -2.37 1.65
CA ASN A 30 10.87 -1.10 1.09
C ASN A 30 11.64 -0.30 2.14
N CYS A 31 11.04 -0.17 3.33
CA CYS A 31 11.61 0.49 4.48
C CYS A 31 12.91 -0.16 4.96
N SER A 32 13.05 -1.47 4.79
CA SER A 32 14.21 -2.27 5.20
C SER A 32 15.19 -2.52 4.05
N ALA A 33 15.22 -1.67 3.03
CA ALA A 33 16.09 -1.82 1.84
C ALA A 33 16.02 -3.21 1.19
N TRP A 34 14.82 -3.80 1.19
CA TRP A 34 14.50 -5.13 0.67
C TRP A 34 15.21 -6.29 1.39
N ILE A 35 15.69 -6.07 2.62
CA ILE A 35 16.32 -7.10 3.46
C ILE A 35 15.25 -7.79 4.32
N PHE A 36 15.10 -9.10 4.13
CA PHE A 36 14.05 -9.87 4.79
C PHE A 36 14.25 -10.02 6.30
N SER A 37 15.49 -10.20 6.75
CA SER A 37 15.86 -10.31 8.16
C SER A 37 15.55 -9.02 8.92
N GLU A 38 15.84 -7.86 8.31
CA GLU A 38 15.57 -6.54 8.89
C GLU A 38 14.08 -6.31 9.17
N VAL A 39 13.17 -6.83 8.33
CA VAL A 39 11.73 -6.73 8.67
C VAL A 39 11.38 -7.58 9.88
N ARG A 40 11.98 -8.76 10.03
CA ARG A 40 11.76 -9.63 11.19
C ARG A 40 12.32 -8.99 12.45
N GLN A 41 13.53 -8.42 12.35
CA GLN A 41 14.32 -7.84 13.44
C GLN A 41 14.12 -6.33 13.61
N CYS A 42 13.13 -5.74 12.96
CA CYS A 42 12.82 -4.32 13.06
C CYS A 42 12.62 -3.91 14.52
N GLN A 43 13.30 -2.84 14.93
CA GLN A 43 13.28 -2.33 16.32
C GLN A 43 12.21 -1.24 16.53
N MET A 44 11.60 -0.72 15.46
CA MET A 44 10.52 0.28 15.55
C MET A 44 9.19 -0.39 15.91
N THR A 45 9.07 -0.82 17.17
CA THR A 45 7.88 -1.52 17.68
C THR A 45 6.64 -0.62 17.79
N ASP A 46 6.85 0.69 17.82
CA ASP A 46 5.84 1.74 17.83
C ASP A 46 5.24 2.03 16.44
N CYS A 47 5.88 1.55 15.37
CA CYS A 47 5.34 1.67 14.02
C CYS A 47 3.97 1.00 13.90
N ALA A 48 2.97 1.73 13.40
CA ALA A 48 1.60 1.23 13.28
C ALA A 48 1.50 -0.08 12.46
N LEU A 49 2.41 -0.31 11.52
CA LEU A 49 2.45 -1.53 10.70
C LEU A 49 3.13 -2.72 11.41
N TYR A 50 3.87 -2.49 12.50
CA TYR A 50 4.68 -3.47 13.18
C TYR A 50 3.93 -4.78 13.53
N PRO A 51 2.68 -4.73 14.05
CA PRO A 51 1.93 -5.94 14.37
C PRO A 51 1.57 -6.77 13.13
N PHE A 52 1.49 -6.15 11.96
CA PHE A 52 1.03 -6.77 10.72
C PHE A 52 2.15 -7.17 9.77
N ARG A 53 3.38 -6.71 10.01
CA ARG A 53 4.54 -6.82 9.09
C ARG A 53 4.87 -8.25 8.66
N MET A 54 4.68 -9.22 9.54
CA MET A 54 5.02 -10.64 9.28
C MET A 54 3.88 -11.43 8.64
N GLY A 55 2.66 -10.87 8.59
CA GLY A 55 1.47 -11.55 8.06
C GLY A 55 0.98 -12.75 8.90
N THR A 56 1.57 -12.97 10.07
CA THR A 56 1.20 -14.01 11.05
C THR A 56 0.55 -13.38 12.29
N GLY A 57 -0.01 -14.19 13.19
CA GLY A 57 -0.65 -13.71 14.41
C GLY A 57 -2.03 -13.07 14.20
N ARG A 58 -2.41 -12.13 15.08
CA ARG A 58 -3.69 -11.40 15.01
C ARG A 58 -3.71 -10.48 13.78
N GLN A 59 -4.61 -10.77 12.84
CA GLN A 59 -4.67 -10.10 11.53
C GLN A 59 -6.06 -9.49 11.27
N ASP A 60 -6.63 -8.86 12.29
CA ASP A 60 -7.95 -8.23 12.20
C ASP A 60 -7.98 -7.20 11.07
N ALA A 61 -9.08 -7.21 10.32
CA ALA A 61 -9.19 -6.38 9.13
C ALA A 61 -9.38 -4.90 9.45
N ARG A 62 -10.07 -4.58 10.54
CA ARG A 62 -10.33 -3.19 10.94
C ARG A 62 -9.09 -2.57 11.55
N GLU A 63 -8.39 -3.30 12.44
CA GLU A 63 -7.13 -2.87 13.03
C GLU A 63 -6.07 -2.65 11.95
N ARG A 64 -5.94 -3.57 10.99
CA ARG A 64 -5.02 -3.41 9.86
C ARG A 64 -5.30 -2.17 9.01
N ASN A 65 -6.57 -1.85 8.76
CA ASN A 65 -6.94 -0.64 8.02
C ASN A 65 -6.53 0.63 8.78
N ARG A 66 -6.77 0.66 10.10
CA ARG A 66 -6.34 1.76 10.96
C ARG A 66 -4.82 1.90 10.95
N ALA A 67 -4.09 0.80 11.06
CA ALA A 67 -2.63 0.78 11.01
C ALA A 67 -2.06 1.36 9.71
N ILE A 68 -2.62 0.98 8.55
CA ILE A 68 -2.23 1.57 7.26
C ILE A 68 -2.44 3.09 7.27
N ARG A 69 -3.61 3.56 7.73
CA ARG A 69 -3.92 4.99 7.77
C ARG A 69 -3.00 5.76 8.72
N GLN A 70 -2.73 5.20 9.90
CA GLN A 70 -1.83 5.77 10.91
C GLN A 70 -0.39 5.87 10.37
N TYR A 71 0.10 4.82 9.70
CA TYR A 71 1.41 4.87 9.07
C TYR A 71 1.49 5.95 7.98
N CYS A 72 0.45 6.09 7.17
CA CYS A 72 0.41 7.16 6.17
C CYS A 72 0.35 8.56 6.81
N LEU A 73 -0.38 8.75 7.92
CA LEU A 73 -0.35 10.01 8.68
C LEU A 73 1.06 10.32 9.15
N TRP A 74 1.71 9.38 9.82
CA TRP A 74 3.09 9.54 10.29
C TRP A 74 4.05 9.90 9.13
N CYS A 75 3.93 9.20 7.99
CA CYS A 75 4.74 9.48 6.80
C CYS A 75 4.50 10.86 6.19
N CYS A 76 3.29 11.41 6.34
CA CYS A 76 2.87 12.71 5.83
C CYS A 76 2.76 13.76 6.95
N CYS A 77 3.61 13.67 7.99
CA CYS A 77 3.69 14.62 9.09
C CYS A 77 2.35 14.92 9.78
N GLU A 78 1.54 13.88 9.98
CA GLU A 78 0.20 13.92 10.58
C GLU A 78 -0.80 14.81 9.82
N GLN A 79 -0.56 15.11 8.53
CA GLN A 79 -1.45 15.92 7.70
C GLN A 79 -2.41 15.04 6.88
N PRO A 80 -3.73 15.06 7.15
CA PRO A 80 -4.68 14.23 6.42
C PRO A 80 -4.80 14.58 4.93
N LEU A 81 -4.68 15.87 4.59
CA LEU A 81 -4.74 16.35 3.21
C LEU A 81 -3.55 15.85 2.39
N GLU A 82 -2.35 15.90 2.97
CA GLU A 82 -1.12 15.34 2.37
C GLU A 82 -1.25 13.84 2.12
N VAL A 83 -1.90 13.09 3.01
CA VAL A 83 -2.17 11.66 2.74
C VAL A 83 -3.11 11.49 1.56
N ALA A 84 -4.13 12.35 1.42
CA ALA A 84 -5.03 12.28 0.27
C ALA A 84 -4.29 12.59 -1.04
N GLN A 85 -3.44 13.63 -1.04
CA GLN A 85 -2.71 14.15 -2.21
C GLN A 85 -1.32 13.55 -2.40
N CYS A 86 -0.93 12.55 -1.60
CA CYS A 86 0.39 11.93 -1.66
C CYS A 86 0.75 11.48 -3.09
N PRO A 87 1.90 11.91 -3.66
CA PRO A 87 2.26 11.63 -5.05
C PRO A 87 2.87 10.24 -5.27
N ALA A 88 3.15 9.47 -4.20
CA ALA A 88 3.82 8.18 -4.28
C ALA A 88 2.87 7.07 -4.77
N ILE A 89 2.46 7.13 -6.04
CA ILE A 89 1.53 6.18 -6.69
C ILE A 89 2.06 4.74 -6.70
N ASP A 90 3.38 4.59 -6.70
CA ASP A 90 4.12 3.33 -6.67
C ASP A 90 4.31 2.78 -5.25
N CYS A 91 3.84 3.50 -4.22
CA CYS A 91 3.85 3.02 -2.86
C CYS A 91 2.90 1.81 -2.72
N PRO A 92 3.35 0.69 -2.12
CA PRO A 92 2.48 -0.48 -1.93
C PRO A 92 1.21 -0.19 -1.12
N LEU A 93 1.22 0.84 -0.27
CA LEU A 93 0.07 1.26 0.53
C LEU A 93 -0.85 2.25 -0.18
N TYR A 94 -0.48 2.81 -1.33
CA TYR A 94 -1.18 3.91 -2.01
C TYR A 94 -2.69 3.66 -2.10
N TYR A 95 -3.10 2.54 -2.67
CA TYR A 95 -4.52 2.19 -2.87
C TYR A 95 -5.27 1.77 -1.60
N PHE A 96 -4.55 1.59 -0.49
CA PHE A 96 -5.12 1.16 0.80
C PHE A 96 -5.06 2.27 1.86
N ARG A 97 -4.41 3.41 1.57
CA ARG A 97 -4.22 4.53 2.51
C ARG A 97 -5.52 5.19 2.94
N ASN A 98 -6.52 5.18 2.05
CA ASN A 98 -7.86 5.65 2.33
C ASN A 98 -8.78 4.46 2.62
N SER A 99 -9.56 4.55 3.70
CA SER A 99 -10.53 3.53 4.13
C SER A 99 -11.57 3.22 3.04
N ILE A 100 -11.77 4.16 2.11
CA ILE A 100 -12.53 4.00 0.88
C ILE A 100 -11.55 3.48 -0.17
N ALA A 101 -11.53 2.16 -0.35
CA ALA A 101 -11.09 1.63 -1.63
C ALA A 101 -11.99 2.24 -2.70
N ILE A 102 -11.42 3.00 -3.64
CA ILE A 102 -12.14 3.76 -4.66
C ILE A 102 -13.21 2.83 -5.28
N LYS A 103 -14.48 3.24 -5.23
CA LYS A 103 -15.60 2.46 -5.81
C LYS A 103 -15.32 2.14 -7.29
N GLU A 104 -14.61 3.02 -7.99
CA GLU A 104 -14.17 2.86 -9.38
C GLU A 104 -13.16 1.72 -9.54
N TYR A 105 -12.19 1.55 -8.63
CA TYR A 105 -11.30 0.38 -8.62
C TYR A 105 -12.09 -0.92 -8.41
N ARG A 106 -13.16 -0.92 -7.59
CA ARG A 106 -14.04 -2.09 -7.45
C ARG A 106 -14.78 -2.45 -8.74
N ALA A 107 -15.01 -1.50 -9.65
CA ALA A 107 -15.63 -1.73 -10.94
C ALA A 107 -14.62 -2.25 -11.98
N MET A 108 -13.41 -1.68 -12.02
CA MET A 108 -12.33 -2.09 -12.93
C MET A 108 -11.77 -3.50 -12.62
N LEU A 109 -11.77 -3.95 -11.36
CA LEU A 109 -11.28 -5.29 -10.97
C LEU A 109 -12.19 -6.47 -11.39
N LYS A 110 -13.28 -6.20 -12.12
CA LYS A 110 -14.14 -7.25 -12.69
C LYS A 110 -13.69 -7.70 -14.08
N THR A 111 -12.70 -7.04 -14.68
CA THR A 111 -12.17 -7.41 -15.99
C THR A 111 -10.83 -8.11 -15.80
N ASP A 112 -10.72 -9.37 -16.23
CA ASP A 112 -9.47 -10.15 -16.22
C ASP A 112 -8.47 -9.68 -17.30
N ASP A 113 -8.49 -8.40 -17.65
CA ASP A 113 -7.62 -7.79 -18.69
C ASP A 113 -6.41 -7.08 -18.03
N PRO A 114 -5.18 -7.58 -18.23
CA PRO A 114 -3.95 -6.95 -17.76
C PRO A 114 -3.69 -5.53 -18.31
N GLY A 115 -4.30 -5.15 -19.44
CA GLY A 115 -4.07 -3.86 -20.10
C GLY A 115 -4.74 -2.66 -19.43
N VAL A 116 -5.71 -2.88 -18.54
CA VAL A 116 -6.45 -1.82 -17.84
C VAL A 116 -5.61 -1.18 -16.73
N TYR A 117 -4.67 -1.92 -16.13
CA TYR A 117 -3.87 -1.46 -14.99
C TYR A 117 -2.81 -0.41 -15.35
N ALA A 118 -2.42 -0.30 -16.63
CA ALA A 118 -1.53 0.75 -17.13
C ALA A 118 -2.23 2.11 -17.23
N LYS A 119 -3.54 2.13 -17.56
CA LYS A 119 -4.34 3.36 -17.71
C LYS A 119 -4.77 4.00 -16.40
N ALA A 120 -4.57 3.33 -15.27
CA ALA A 120 -4.86 3.90 -13.96
C ALA A 120 -3.83 4.98 -13.55
N GLY A 121 -2.62 4.96 -14.14
CA GLY A 121 -1.67 6.07 -14.06
C GLY A 121 -2.21 7.32 -14.75
N ASP A 122 -2.79 7.14 -15.93
CA ASP A 122 -3.34 8.23 -16.76
C ASP A 122 -4.59 8.90 -16.16
N TYR A 123 -5.33 8.22 -15.27
CA TYR A 123 -6.54 8.80 -14.65
C TYR A 123 -6.22 9.89 -13.61
N LEU A 124 -5.01 9.88 -13.03
CA LEU A 124 -4.56 10.96 -12.14
C LEU A 124 -4.12 12.21 -12.91
N ASP A 125 -3.74 12.06 -14.18
CA ASP A 125 -3.42 13.20 -15.06
C ASP A 125 -4.69 13.93 -15.57
N CYS A 126 -5.88 13.34 -15.37
CA CYS A 126 -7.17 13.90 -15.78
C CYS A 126 -7.90 14.68 -14.67
N LEU A 127 -7.28 14.85 -13.50
CA LEU A 127 -7.82 15.64 -12.37
C LEU A 127 -7.13 16.99 -12.18
N ASN A 128 -6.35 17.44 -13.17
CA ASN A 128 -5.88 18.83 -13.30
C ASN A 128 -6.59 19.52 -14.46
#